data_AF-A0A497U1F6-F1
#
_entry.id   AF-A0A497U1F6-F1
#
_cell.length_a   1.000
_cell.length_b   1.000
_cell.length_c   1.000
_cell.angle_alpha   90.00
_cell.angle_beta   90.00
_cell.angle_gamma   90.00
#
_symmetry.space_group_name_H-M   'P 1'
#
loop_
_entity.id
_entity.type
_entity.pdbx_description
1 polymer ?
#
loop_
_entity_poly.entity_id
_entity_poly.type
_entity_poly.pdbx_seq_one_letter_code
_entity_poly.pdbx_strand_id
1 'polypeptide(L)'
;MKQLLLLTLVLISGCVLNPLKKEVQPKPIPVSNSLASAQTLAQEGRLGEAVALLETAILQENDNTILQATLDKLQQQKSTLRRELQDRLLIAEVHGMQRELPLMERLALSESDDGYLHSRLMDKKTRLQRSHKALSDCGWRYVRTDRELAITCLNLAQSVRNDVTDLRLLTRLQEKEQLANEKQKQEARLAREMVWATRNQQRIAQAKSLLKQNILLEARYLIRMALKEDPKNSEAKKLLSQLEAKLKGHVDTLLKAGDRLYRDGEIEGAKAAWHAALTMDPSDERAKKKIKRAQKVLDNLESLKKPE
;
A
#
# COMPACT_ATOMS: atom_id res chain seq x y z
N MET A 1 5.08 86.34 45.70
CA MET A 1 5.34 84.89 45.92
C MET A 1 4.99 84.17 44.61
N LYS A 2 5.95 83.98 43.71
CA LYS A 2 6.73 82.74 43.48
C LYS A 2 5.87 81.48 43.23
N GLN A 3 6.03 80.94 42.02
CA GLN A 3 5.87 79.55 41.50
C GLN A 3 4.98 79.57 40.25
N LEU A 4 5.51 79.68 39.02
CA LEU A 4 6.28 78.68 38.26
C LEU A 4 5.58 77.31 38.22
N LEU A 5 4.85 77.04 37.14
CA LEU A 5 4.48 75.69 36.75
C LEU A 5 4.60 75.57 35.23
N LEU A 6 5.48 74.64 34.86
CA LEU A 6 6.03 74.42 33.53
C LEU A 6 4.98 73.86 32.56
N LEU A 7 5.00 74.41 31.34
CA LEU A 7 4.53 73.75 30.13
C LEU A 7 5.34 72.46 29.91
N THR A 8 4.64 71.32 29.85
CA THR A 8 5.16 70.12 29.19
C THR A 8 4.45 69.95 27.86
N LEU A 9 5.15 70.32 26.77
CA LEU A 9 4.84 69.91 25.40
C LEU A 9 4.92 68.38 25.33
N VAL A 10 3.79 67.72 25.09
CA VAL A 10 3.78 66.35 24.57
C VAL A 10 3.59 66.44 23.07
N LEU A 11 4.67 66.25 22.33
CA LEU A 11 4.70 66.07 20.89
C LEU A 11 4.00 64.75 20.55
N ILE A 12 2.71 64.82 20.24
CA ILE A 12 2.00 63.73 19.57
C ILE A 12 2.51 63.73 18.12
N SER A 13 3.48 62.86 17.85
CA SER A 13 3.89 62.55 16.49
C SER A 13 2.66 62.03 15.73
N GLY A 14 2.18 62.83 14.79
CA GLY A 14 1.03 62.49 13.96
C GLY A 14 1.32 61.25 13.13
N CYS A 15 0.57 60.17 13.39
CA CYS A 15 0.36 59.13 12.41
C CYS A 15 -0.37 59.76 11.21
N VAL A 16 0.34 59.89 10.09
CA VAL A 16 -0.27 60.21 8.80
C VAL A 16 -1.22 59.06 8.46
N LEU A 17 -2.52 59.32 8.58
CA LEU A 17 -3.58 58.48 8.03
C LEU A 17 -3.37 58.42 6.51
N ASN A 18 -2.88 57.26 6.06
CA ASN A 18 -2.80 56.92 4.64
C ASN A 18 -4.22 57.05 4.05
N PRO A 19 -4.46 57.88 3.02
CA PRO A 19 -5.80 58.01 2.46
C PRO A 19 -6.22 56.65 1.90
N LEU A 20 -7.36 56.15 2.40
CA LEU A 20 -8.03 54.95 1.91
C LEU A 20 -8.07 55.00 0.39
N LYS A 21 -7.23 54.16 -0.24
CA LYS A 21 -7.25 53.91 -1.67
C LYS A 21 -8.68 53.49 -1.99
N LYS A 22 -9.42 54.32 -2.75
CA LYS A 22 -10.75 53.97 -3.26
C LYS A 22 -10.67 52.54 -3.80
N GLU A 23 -11.37 51.63 -3.16
CA GLU A 23 -11.55 50.27 -3.68
C GLU A 23 -12.20 50.44 -5.05
N VAL A 24 -11.40 50.27 -6.09
CA VAL A 24 -11.91 50.09 -7.45
C VAL A 24 -12.68 48.79 -7.37
N GLN A 25 -14.01 48.86 -7.42
CA GLN A 25 -14.83 47.66 -7.52
C GLN A 25 -14.29 46.84 -8.71
N PRO A 26 -13.86 45.58 -8.48
CA PRO A 26 -13.31 44.77 -9.54
C PRO A 26 -14.36 44.67 -10.66
N LYS A 27 -13.92 44.83 -11.92
CA LYS A 27 -14.79 44.71 -13.09
C LYS A 27 -15.64 43.43 -12.97
N PRO A 28 -16.95 43.48 -13.26
CA PRO A 28 -17.82 42.31 -13.14
C PRO A 28 -17.23 41.14 -13.91
N ILE A 29 -17.00 40.02 -13.22
CA ILE A 29 -16.55 38.78 -13.86
C ILE A 29 -17.78 38.19 -14.58
N PRO A 30 -17.70 37.88 -15.88
CA PRO A 30 -18.82 37.28 -16.61
C PRO A 30 -19.32 36.00 -15.94
N VAL A 31 -20.64 35.79 -15.91
CA VAL A 31 -21.29 34.73 -15.10
C VAL A 31 -20.90 33.30 -15.47
N SER A 32 -20.67 33.01 -16.75
CA SER A 32 -20.12 31.71 -17.19
C SER A 32 -18.73 31.45 -16.60
N ASN A 33 -17.94 32.50 -16.40
CA ASN A 33 -16.62 32.41 -15.80
C ASN A 33 -16.70 32.23 -14.28
N SER A 34 -17.71 32.79 -13.61
CA SER A 34 -17.91 32.64 -12.15
C SER A 34 -18.24 31.20 -11.75
N LEU A 35 -19.12 30.52 -12.50
CA LEU A 35 -19.42 29.09 -12.25
C LEU A 35 -18.19 28.20 -12.48
N ALA A 36 -17.53 28.35 -13.63
CA ALA A 36 -16.35 27.55 -13.95
C ALA A 36 -15.21 27.80 -12.94
N SER A 37 -14.95 29.06 -12.59
CA SER A 37 -13.92 29.41 -11.61
C SER A 37 -14.25 28.90 -10.20
N ALA A 38 -15.51 28.97 -9.77
CA ALA A 38 -15.93 28.41 -8.49
C ALA A 38 -15.74 26.89 -8.46
N GLN A 39 -16.04 26.20 -9.57
CA GLN A 39 -15.80 24.76 -9.70
C GLN A 39 -14.31 24.42 -9.65
N THR A 40 -13.46 25.19 -10.35
CA THR A 40 -11.99 25.02 -10.28
C THR A 40 -11.49 25.23 -8.86
N LEU A 41 -11.89 26.32 -8.19
CA LEU A 41 -11.54 26.58 -6.78
C LEU A 41 -12.00 25.44 -5.87
N ALA A 42 -13.21 24.90 -6.08
CA ALA A 42 -13.71 23.76 -5.32
C ALA A 42 -12.89 22.48 -5.55
N GLN A 43 -12.48 22.21 -6.80
CA GLN A 43 -11.61 21.08 -7.15
C GLN A 43 -10.21 21.20 -6.53
N GLU A 44 -9.71 22.43 -6.39
CA GLU A 44 -8.47 22.75 -5.67
C GLU A 44 -8.62 22.67 -4.13
N GLY A 45 -9.81 22.36 -3.60
CA GLY A 45 -10.10 22.34 -2.17
C GLY A 45 -10.33 23.71 -1.54
N ARG A 46 -10.33 24.79 -2.33
CA ARG A 46 -10.52 26.19 -1.90
C ARG A 46 -12.01 26.54 -1.81
N LEU A 47 -12.77 25.71 -1.11
CA LEU A 47 -14.23 25.83 -0.96
C LEU A 47 -14.67 27.17 -0.37
N GLY A 48 -13.85 27.80 0.48
CA GLY A 48 -14.15 29.12 1.04
C GLY A 48 -14.20 30.21 -0.03
N GLU A 49 -13.23 30.20 -0.94
CA GLU A 49 -13.12 31.16 -2.04
C GLU A 49 -14.16 30.88 -3.12
N ALA A 50 -14.42 29.60 -3.40
CA ALA A 50 -15.47 29.20 -4.34
C ALA A 50 -16.86 29.70 -3.90
N VAL A 51 -17.19 29.55 -2.61
CA VAL A 51 -18.45 30.05 -2.02
C VAL A 51 -18.51 31.58 -2.09
N ALA A 52 -17.45 32.28 -1.68
CA ALA A 52 -17.42 33.75 -1.71
C ALA A 52 -17.59 34.29 -3.15
N LEU A 53 -16.96 33.64 -4.14
CA LEU A 53 -17.11 34.00 -5.54
C LEU A 53 -18.56 33.89 -6.00
N LEU A 54 -19.26 32.79 -5.67
CA LEU A 54 -20.66 32.61 -6.04
C LEU A 54 -21.60 33.56 -5.29
N GLU A 55 -21.34 33.83 -4.01
CA GLU A 55 -22.10 34.84 -3.24
C GLU A 55 -22.00 36.22 -3.91
N THR A 56 -20.81 36.62 -4.37
CA THR A 56 -20.64 37.88 -5.11
C THR A 56 -21.33 37.87 -6.47
N ALA A 57 -21.32 36.74 -7.18
CA ALA A 57 -21.97 36.62 -8.49
C ALA A 57 -23.50 36.71 -8.39
N ILE A 58 -24.10 36.12 -7.34
CA ILE A 58 -25.56 36.16 -7.11
C ILE A 58 -26.05 37.58 -6.82
N LEU A 59 -25.24 38.43 -6.16
CA LEU A 59 -25.58 39.84 -5.94
C LEU A 59 -25.66 40.65 -7.25
N GLN A 60 -25.03 40.18 -8.32
CA GLN A 60 -25.00 40.85 -9.62
C GLN A 60 -26.11 40.35 -10.56
N GLU A 61 -26.54 39.10 -10.42
CA GLU A 61 -27.64 38.50 -11.17
C GLU A 61 -28.64 37.82 -10.24
N ASN A 62 -29.61 38.61 -9.78
CA ASN A 62 -30.74 38.10 -9.00
C ASN A 62 -31.48 37.00 -9.80
N ASP A 63 -31.96 35.99 -9.08
CA ASP A 63 -32.79 34.87 -9.58
C ASP A 63 -32.11 33.84 -10.49
N ASN A 64 -30.77 33.79 -10.54
CA ASN A 64 -30.06 32.71 -11.23
C ASN A 64 -30.08 31.40 -10.40
N THR A 65 -31.03 30.52 -10.73
CA THR A 65 -31.26 29.24 -10.03
C THR A 65 -30.06 28.29 -10.07
N ILE A 66 -29.24 28.35 -11.12
CA ILE A 66 -28.04 27.52 -11.26
C ILE A 66 -26.93 27.98 -10.31
N LEU A 67 -26.73 29.31 -10.20
CA LEU A 67 -25.78 29.88 -9.24
C LEU A 67 -26.21 29.55 -7.80
N GLN A 68 -27.50 29.69 -7.48
CA GLN A 68 -28.05 29.37 -6.16
C GLN A 68 -27.86 27.88 -5.82
N ALA A 69 -28.26 26.97 -6.71
CA ALA A 69 -28.09 25.53 -6.49
C ALA A 69 -26.61 25.12 -6.35
N THR A 70 -25.71 25.76 -7.10
CA THR A 70 -24.27 25.50 -6.98
C THR A 70 -23.71 26.04 -5.67
N LEU A 71 -24.12 27.25 -5.25
CA LEU A 71 -23.75 27.83 -3.97
C LEU A 71 -24.17 26.94 -2.80
N ASP A 72 -25.44 26.50 -2.77
CA ASP A 72 -25.97 25.63 -1.72
C ASP A 72 -25.15 24.33 -1.61
N LYS A 73 -24.81 23.72 -2.75
CA LYS A 73 -23.97 22.54 -2.81
C LYS A 73 -22.58 22.81 -2.23
N LEU A 74 -21.93 23.89 -2.62
CA LEU A 74 -20.58 24.23 -2.13
C LEU A 74 -20.59 24.62 -0.65
N GLN A 75 -21.63 25.31 -0.17
CA GLN A 75 -21.80 25.61 1.25
C GLN A 75 -21.98 24.32 2.07
N GLN A 76 -22.76 23.36 1.56
CA GLN A 76 -22.90 22.05 2.19
C GLN A 76 -21.57 21.27 2.22
N GLN A 77 -20.81 21.28 1.13
CA GLN A 77 -19.47 20.67 1.10
C GLN A 77 -18.50 21.34 2.08
N LYS A 78 -18.47 22.68 2.10
CA LYS A 78 -17.64 23.47 3.02
C LYS A 78 -17.97 23.18 4.48
N SER A 79 -19.27 23.11 4.83
CA SER A 79 -19.70 22.81 6.20
C SER A 79 -19.33 21.39 6.63
N THR A 80 -19.43 20.42 5.70
CA THR A 80 -19.05 19.02 5.93
C THR A 80 -17.54 18.90 6.14
N LEU A 81 -16.74 19.50 5.27
CA LEU A 81 -15.28 19.52 5.40
C LEU A 81 -14.83 20.20 6.69
N ARG A 82 -15.40 21.36 7.02
CA ARG A 82 -15.10 22.07 8.26
C ARG A 82 -15.31 21.18 9.48
N ARG A 83 -16.44 20.46 9.52
CA ARG A 83 -16.77 19.57 10.63
C ARG A 83 -15.77 18.43 10.75
N GLU A 84 -15.44 17.78 9.64
CA GLU A 84 -14.45 16.71 9.62
C GLU A 84 -13.08 17.18 10.12
N LEU A 85 -12.62 18.35 9.67
CA LEU A 85 -11.35 18.92 10.15
C LEU A 85 -11.40 19.25 11.65
N GLN A 86 -12.53 19.75 12.16
CA GLN A 86 -12.72 19.98 13.60
C GLN A 86 -12.67 18.68 14.40
N ASP A 87 -13.28 17.60 13.91
CA ASP A 87 -13.22 16.29 14.58
C ASP A 87 -11.81 15.69 14.56
N ARG A 88 -11.06 15.87 13.45
CA ARG A 88 -9.65 15.46 13.36
C ARG A 88 -8.76 16.26 14.32
N LEU A 89 -9.01 17.55 14.45
CA LEU A 89 -8.32 18.40 15.44
C LEU A 89 -8.63 17.93 16.87
N LEU A 90 -9.89 17.63 17.18
CA LEU A 90 -10.28 17.06 18.48
C LEU A 90 -9.52 15.76 18.80
N ILE A 91 -9.42 14.83 17.83
CA ILE A 91 -8.64 13.60 18.01
C ILE A 91 -7.18 13.92 18.33
N ALA A 92 -6.56 14.83 17.57
CA ALA A 92 -5.17 15.22 17.78
C ALA A 92 -4.94 15.88 19.15
N GLU A 93 -5.85 16.75 19.58
CA GLU A 93 -5.83 17.40 20.88
C GLU A 93 -5.93 16.39 22.02
N VAL A 94 -6.86 15.43 21.94
CA VAL A 94 -7.05 14.40 22.98
C VAL A 94 -5.84 13.51 23.10
N HIS A 95 -5.28 13.06 21.98
CA HIS A 95 -4.02 12.32 21.98
C HIS A 95 -2.87 13.14 22.58
N GLY A 96 -2.80 14.44 22.29
CA GLY A 96 -1.86 15.37 22.92
C GLY A 96 -2.01 15.37 24.44
N MET A 97 -3.23 15.60 24.94
CA MET A 97 -3.52 15.61 26.37
C MET A 97 -3.17 14.29 27.05
N GLN A 98 -3.49 13.15 26.44
CA GLN A 98 -3.18 11.83 26.99
C GLN A 98 -1.66 11.58 27.14
N ARG A 99 -0.84 12.12 26.23
CA ARG A 99 0.62 12.03 26.32
C ARG A 99 1.22 13.01 27.33
N GLU A 100 0.65 14.21 27.42
CA GLU A 100 1.19 15.27 28.27
C GLU A 100 0.84 15.07 29.75
N LEU A 101 -0.36 14.57 30.06
CA LEU A 101 -0.84 14.44 31.44
C LEU A 101 0.12 13.64 32.34
N PRO A 102 0.62 12.44 31.96
CA PRO A 102 1.56 11.70 32.80
C PRO A 102 2.87 12.45 33.08
N LEU A 103 3.34 13.27 32.13
CA LEU A 103 4.55 14.08 32.30
C LEU A 103 4.29 15.24 33.27
N MET A 104 3.16 15.91 33.12
CA MET A 104 2.74 16.99 34.01
C MET A 104 2.48 16.51 35.44
N GLU A 105 1.91 15.30 35.60
CA GLU A 105 1.72 14.68 36.91
C GLU A 105 3.04 14.40 37.61
N ARG A 106 4.03 13.86 36.88
CA ARG A 106 5.38 13.62 37.42
C ARG A 106 6.09 14.92 37.80
N LEU A 107 5.94 15.97 36.99
CA LEU A 107 6.52 17.28 37.28
C LEU A 107 5.87 17.91 38.53
N ALA A 108 4.54 17.82 38.66
CA ALA A 108 3.83 18.34 39.82
C ALA A 108 4.21 17.61 41.12
N LEU A 109 4.58 16.33 41.04
CA LEU A 109 5.11 15.58 42.19
C LEU A 109 6.51 16.04 42.62
N SER A 110 7.34 16.53 41.69
CA SER A 110 8.68 17.06 42.04
C SER A 110 8.67 18.52 42.47
N GLU A 111 7.67 19.30 42.01
CA GLU A 111 7.54 20.73 42.28
C GLU A 111 6.24 21.01 43.04
N SER A 112 6.19 20.59 44.32
CA SER A 112 4.97 20.63 45.14
C SER A 112 4.38 22.03 45.35
N ASP A 113 5.19 23.08 45.22
CA ASP A 113 4.81 24.46 45.54
C ASP A 113 4.43 25.29 44.29
N ASP A 114 4.50 24.72 43.08
CA ASP A 114 4.10 25.41 41.84
C ASP A 114 2.58 25.35 41.65
N GLY A 115 1.86 26.32 42.21
CA GLY A 115 0.41 26.44 42.06
C GLY A 115 -0.07 26.65 40.60
N TYR A 116 0.76 27.23 39.73
CA TYR A 116 0.41 27.43 38.32
C TYR A 116 0.44 26.10 37.55
N LEU A 117 1.45 25.26 37.80
CA LEU A 117 1.53 23.91 37.25
C LEU A 117 0.33 23.06 37.67
N HIS A 118 -0.05 23.10 38.94
CA HIS A 118 -1.22 22.38 39.46
C HIS A 118 -2.53 22.85 38.79
N SER A 119 -2.70 24.17 38.63
CA SER A 119 -3.85 24.74 37.92
C SER A 119 -3.94 24.25 36.47
N ARG A 120 -2.83 24.29 35.72
CA ARG A 120 -2.77 23.80 34.33
C ARG A 120 -3.01 22.30 34.21
N LEU A 121 -2.50 21.51 35.15
CA LEU A 121 -2.73 20.08 35.21
C LEU A 121 -4.22 19.79 35.38
N MET A 122 -4.88 20.47 36.32
CA MET A 122 -6.32 20.31 36.58
C MET A 122 -7.19 20.78 35.42
N ASP A 123 -6.87 21.91 34.78
CA ASP A 123 -7.55 22.36 33.56
C ASP A 123 -7.46 21.30 32.46
N LYS A 124 -6.25 20.78 32.20
CA LYS A 124 -6.03 19.77 31.16
C LYS A 124 -6.77 18.47 31.45
N LYS A 125 -6.76 17.99 32.70
CA LYS A 125 -7.56 16.82 33.11
C LYS A 125 -9.05 17.04 32.87
N THR A 126 -9.55 18.22 33.23
CA THR A 126 -10.95 18.58 33.05
C THR A 126 -11.33 18.65 31.56
N ARG A 127 -10.47 19.26 30.72
CA ARG A 127 -10.65 19.31 29.27
C ARG A 127 -10.66 17.91 28.64
N LEU A 128 -9.74 17.03 29.05
CA LEU A 128 -9.72 15.64 28.60
C LEU A 128 -11.05 14.96 28.95
N GLN A 129 -11.52 15.06 30.19
CA GLN A 129 -12.78 14.44 30.60
C GLN A 129 -13.99 14.99 29.84
N ARG A 130 -14.04 16.30 29.59
CA ARG A 130 -15.12 16.93 28.81
C ARG A 130 -15.11 16.54 27.33
N SER A 131 -13.97 16.11 26.78
CA SER A 131 -13.85 15.70 25.38
C SER A 131 -14.66 14.46 25.02
N HIS A 132 -15.01 13.61 26.00
CA HIS A 132 -15.76 12.36 25.77
C HIS A 132 -17.01 12.59 24.92
N LYS A 133 -17.84 13.60 25.25
CA LYS A 133 -19.09 13.84 24.52
C LYS A 133 -18.83 14.18 23.05
N ALA A 134 -17.87 15.05 22.78
CA ALA A 134 -17.54 15.45 21.42
C ALA A 134 -16.96 14.27 20.61
N LEU A 135 -16.16 13.40 21.24
CA LEU A 135 -15.63 12.18 20.63
C LEU A 135 -16.74 11.17 20.33
N SER A 136 -17.68 10.96 21.26
CA SER A 136 -18.87 10.13 21.04
C SER A 136 -19.67 10.67 19.84
N ASP A 137 -20.01 11.96 19.85
CA ASP A 137 -20.75 12.61 18.76
C ASP A 137 -20.02 12.48 17.40
N CYS A 138 -18.69 12.57 17.38
CA CYS A 138 -17.88 12.27 16.19
C CYS A 138 -18.09 10.81 15.73
N GLY A 139 -17.95 9.85 16.66
CA GLY A 139 -18.13 8.42 16.39
C GLY A 139 -19.46 8.10 15.71
N TRP A 140 -20.56 8.58 16.30
CA TRP A 140 -21.92 8.37 15.80
C TRP A 140 -22.17 9.00 14.43
N ARG A 141 -21.57 10.16 14.16
CA ARG A 141 -21.72 10.90 12.90
C ARG A 141 -21.16 10.14 11.70
N TYR A 142 -20.00 9.50 11.88
CA TYR A 142 -19.26 8.89 10.78
C TYR A 142 -19.59 7.41 10.53
N VAL A 143 -20.49 6.80 11.31
CA VAL A 143 -20.91 5.38 11.20
C VAL A 143 -21.18 4.92 9.75
N ARG A 144 -21.77 5.80 8.93
CA ARG A 144 -22.17 5.49 7.55
C ARG A 144 -21.22 6.01 6.49
N THR A 145 -20.52 7.11 6.76
CA THR A 145 -19.74 7.85 5.77
C THR A 145 -18.25 7.56 5.85
N ASP A 146 -17.72 7.34 7.06
CA ASP A 146 -16.30 7.03 7.29
C ASP A 146 -16.17 6.13 8.54
N ARG A 147 -16.17 4.81 8.32
CA ARG A 147 -16.14 3.83 9.40
C ARG A 147 -14.86 3.90 10.23
N GLU A 148 -13.72 4.18 9.58
CA GLU A 148 -12.42 4.26 10.24
C GLU A 148 -12.38 5.45 11.21
N LEU A 149 -12.86 6.62 10.77
CA LEU A 149 -12.95 7.80 11.62
C LEU A 149 -13.94 7.56 12.77
N ALA A 150 -15.07 6.89 12.50
CA ALA A 150 -16.03 6.52 13.53
C ALA A 150 -15.42 5.63 14.62
N ILE A 151 -14.73 4.55 14.22
CA ILE A 151 -14.03 3.63 15.13
C ILE A 151 -12.96 4.38 15.93
N THR A 152 -12.17 5.24 15.27
CA THR A 152 -11.15 6.06 15.92
C THR A 152 -11.76 6.93 17.02
N CYS A 153 -12.79 7.72 16.69
CA CYS A 153 -13.46 8.58 17.66
C CYS A 153 -14.06 7.80 18.84
N LEU A 154 -14.70 6.65 18.58
CA LEU A 154 -15.28 5.81 19.64
C LEU A 154 -14.22 5.17 20.54
N ASN A 155 -13.09 4.72 19.99
CA ASN A 155 -11.97 4.21 20.79
C ASN A 155 -11.41 5.30 21.71
N LEU A 156 -11.19 6.52 21.19
CA LEU A 156 -10.76 7.64 22.01
C LEU A 156 -11.81 7.98 23.08
N ALA A 157 -13.10 8.01 22.75
CA ALA A 157 -14.17 8.24 23.72
C ALA A 157 -14.10 7.23 24.87
N GLN A 158 -14.02 5.93 24.57
CA GLN A 158 -13.89 4.87 25.57
C GLN A 158 -12.63 5.02 26.43
N SER A 159 -11.51 5.45 25.84
CA SER A 159 -10.27 5.68 26.58
C SER A 159 -10.33 6.85 27.56
N VAL A 160 -11.24 7.81 27.33
CA VAL A 160 -11.48 8.93 28.26
C VAL A 160 -12.42 8.50 29.37
N ARG A 161 -13.52 7.83 29.01
CA ARG A 161 -14.51 7.31 29.95
C ARG A 161 -15.28 6.18 29.28
N ASN A 162 -15.47 5.08 30.01
CA ASN A 162 -16.25 3.95 29.53
C ASN A 162 -17.73 4.33 29.38
N ASP A 163 -18.28 4.06 28.21
CA ASP A 163 -19.71 4.25 27.90
C ASP A 163 -20.24 3.03 27.16
N VAL A 164 -21.31 2.42 27.68
CA VAL A 164 -21.85 1.16 27.17
C VAL A 164 -22.47 1.33 25.77
N THR A 165 -23.02 2.50 25.46
CA THR A 165 -23.66 2.76 24.16
C THR A 165 -22.63 2.88 23.05
N ASP A 166 -21.56 3.62 23.32
CA ASP A 166 -20.41 3.78 22.43
C ASP A 166 -19.68 2.44 22.25
N LEU A 167 -19.46 1.68 23.32
CA LEU A 167 -18.83 0.35 23.25
C LEU A 167 -19.62 -0.62 22.35
N ARG A 168 -20.96 -0.63 22.48
CA ARG A 168 -21.83 -1.46 21.64
C ARG A 168 -21.80 -1.05 20.17
N LEU A 169 -21.69 0.24 19.88
CA LEU A 169 -21.53 0.71 18.51
C LEU A 169 -20.15 0.31 17.96
N LEU A 170 -19.08 0.59 18.71
CA LEU A 170 -17.71 0.25 18.35
C LEU A 170 -17.57 -1.24 18.01
N THR A 171 -18.08 -2.12 18.87
CA THR A 171 -18.03 -3.59 18.66
C THR A 171 -18.69 -3.97 17.33
N ARG A 172 -19.90 -3.45 17.06
CA ARG A 172 -20.62 -3.72 15.79
C ARG A 172 -19.88 -3.20 14.55
N LEU A 173 -19.16 -2.07 14.68
CA LEU A 173 -18.36 -1.54 13.58
C LEU A 173 -17.14 -2.43 13.31
N GLN A 174 -16.45 -2.87 14.36
CA GLN A 174 -15.29 -3.75 14.28
C GLN A 174 -15.64 -5.13 13.73
N GLU A 175 -16.74 -5.74 14.17
CA GLU A 175 -17.22 -7.03 13.62
C GLU A 175 -17.48 -6.94 12.12
N LYS A 176 -18.12 -5.84 11.66
CA LYS A 176 -18.36 -5.61 10.23
C LYS A 176 -17.06 -5.44 9.44
N GLU A 177 -16.08 -4.76 10.00
CA GLU A 177 -14.78 -4.57 9.38
C GLU A 177 -14.02 -5.89 9.29
N GLN A 178 -14.00 -6.68 10.36
CA GLN A 178 -13.42 -8.02 10.38
C GLN A 178 -14.05 -8.93 9.34
N LEU A 179 -15.39 -8.97 9.25
CA LEU A 179 -16.09 -9.74 8.24
C LEU A 179 -15.74 -9.30 6.81
N ALA A 180 -15.63 -7.99 6.57
CA ALA A 180 -15.24 -7.46 5.26
C ALA A 180 -13.79 -7.86 4.92
N ASN A 181 -12.87 -7.74 5.88
CA ASN A 181 -11.47 -8.12 5.74
C ASN A 181 -11.30 -9.63 5.49
N GLU A 182 -12.07 -10.47 6.19
CA GLU A 182 -12.10 -11.91 5.97
C GLU A 182 -12.61 -12.26 4.58
N LYS A 183 -13.74 -11.66 4.18
CA LYS A 183 -14.30 -11.84 2.83
C LYS A 183 -13.28 -11.47 1.76
N GLN A 184 -12.62 -10.32 1.90
CA GLN A 184 -11.59 -9.87 0.97
C GLN A 184 -10.39 -10.83 0.92
N LYS A 185 -9.94 -11.35 2.08
CA LYS A 185 -8.87 -12.36 2.14
C LYS A 185 -9.28 -13.66 1.43
N GLN A 186 -10.51 -14.12 1.61
CA GLN A 186 -11.01 -15.32 0.93
C GLN A 186 -11.10 -15.10 -0.58
N GLU A 187 -11.64 -13.98 -1.04
CA GLU A 187 -11.69 -13.63 -2.47
C GLU A 187 -10.28 -13.56 -3.07
N ALA A 188 -9.33 -12.92 -2.38
CA ALA A 188 -7.93 -12.87 -2.81
C ALA A 188 -7.30 -14.27 -2.88
N ARG A 189 -7.63 -15.16 -1.94
CA ARG A 189 -7.17 -16.55 -1.95
C ARG A 189 -7.71 -17.30 -3.16
N LEU A 190 -9.02 -17.25 -3.39
CA LEU A 190 -9.67 -17.87 -4.54
C LEU A 190 -9.15 -17.31 -5.87
N ALA A 191 -8.92 -16.00 -5.96
CA ALA A 191 -8.35 -15.39 -7.16
C ALA A 191 -6.94 -15.93 -7.46
N ARG A 192 -6.09 -16.07 -6.43
CA ARG A 192 -4.77 -16.70 -6.56
C ARG A 192 -4.88 -18.18 -6.96
N GLU A 193 -5.82 -18.90 -6.34
CA GLU A 193 -6.16 -20.29 -6.65
C GLU A 193 -6.80 -20.49 -8.04
N MET A 194 -7.28 -19.44 -8.70
CA MET A 194 -7.68 -19.54 -10.11
C MET A 194 -6.48 -19.29 -11.03
N VAL A 195 -5.73 -18.21 -10.77
CA VAL A 195 -4.56 -17.84 -11.59
C VAL A 195 -3.51 -18.95 -11.62
N TRP A 196 -3.22 -19.59 -10.48
CA TRP A 196 -2.26 -20.69 -10.45
C TRP A 196 -2.75 -21.92 -11.24
N ALA A 197 -4.06 -22.20 -11.24
CA ALA A 197 -4.64 -23.40 -11.83
C ALA A 197 -4.58 -23.27 -13.36
N THR A 198 -4.94 -22.09 -13.86
CA THR A 198 -4.76 -21.72 -15.26
C THR A 198 -3.29 -21.83 -15.69
N ARG A 199 -2.37 -21.26 -14.90
CA ARG A 199 -0.93 -21.34 -15.20
C ARG A 199 -0.43 -22.79 -15.20
N ASN A 200 -0.89 -23.61 -14.25
CA ASN A 200 -0.49 -25.01 -14.16
C ASN A 200 -1.02 -25.82 -15.35
N GLN A 201 -2.26 -25.58 -15.75
CA GLN A 201 -2.86 -26.17 -16.95
C GLN A 201 -2.08 -25.78 -18.22
N GLN A 202 -1.66 -24.52 -18.35
CA GLN A 202 -0.81 -24.07 -19.46
C GLN A 202 0.55 -24.77 -19.48
N ARG A 203 1.21 -24.94 -18.32
CA ARG A 203 2.48 -25.69 -18.22
C ARG A 203 2.31 -27.14 -18.67
N ILE A 204 1.25 -27.79 -18.24
CA ILE A 204 0.94 -29.17 -18.64
C ILE A 204 0.69 -29.26 -20.16
N ALA A 205 -0.10 -28.33 -20.72
CA ALA A 205 -0.36 -28.28 -22.16
C ALA A 205 0.93 -28.05 -22.98
N GLN A 206 1.79 -27.14 -22.53
CA GLN A 206 3.07 -26.88 -23.17
C GLN A 206 4.01 -28.08 -23.07
N ALA A 207 4.09 -28.73 -21.91
CA ALA A 207 4.90 -29.93 -21.72
C ALA A 207 4.45 -31.08 -22.66
N LYS A 208 3.14 -31.26 -22.86
CA LYS A 208 2.61 -32.22 -23.84
C LYS A 208 3.09 -31.90 -25.26
N SER A 209 3.11 -30.62 -25.64
CA SER A 209 3.60 -30.19 -26.97
C SER A 209 5.09 -30.49 -27.12
N LEU A 210 5.91 -30.15 -26.13
CA LEU A 210 7.35 -30.43 -26.12
C LEU A 210 7.65 -31.94 -26.19
N LEU A 211 6.86 -32.76 -25.48
CA LEU A 211 6.96 -34.23 -25.54
C LEU A 211 6.66 -34.81 -26.92
N LYS A 212 5.73 -34.19 -27.66
CA LYS A 212 5.44 -34.55 -29.07
C LYS A 212 6.58 -34.16 -30.00
N GLN A 213 7.22 -33.02 -29.73
CA GLN A 213 8.38 -32.51 -30.48
C GLN A 213 9.72 -33.16 -30.07
N ASN A 214 9.69 -34.11 -29.13
CA ASN A 214 10.88 -34.76 -28.55
C ASN A 214 11.87 -33.80 -27.86
N ILE A 215 11.39 -32.64 -27.41
CA ILE A 215 12.14 -31.65 -26.62
C ILE A 215 12.02 -32.04 -25.14
N LEU A 216 12.82 -33.02 -24.71
CA LEU A 216 12.59 -33.76 -23.46
C LEU A 216 12.99 -33.00 -22.19
N LEU A 217 14.05 -32.18 -22.21
CA LEU A 217 14.55 -31.53 -20.99
C LEU A 217 13.64 -30.40 -20.52
N GLU A 218 13.16 -29.59 -21.44
CA GLU A 218 12.22 -28.49 -21.21
C GLU A 218 10.85 -29.04 -20.80
N ALA A 219 10.41 -30.14 -21.43
CA ALA A 219 9.21 -30.84 -21.00
C ALA A 219 9.34 -31.33 -19.55
N ARG A 220 10.50 -31.90 -19.17
CA ARG A 220 10.78 -32.36 -17.80
C ARG A 220 10.69 -31.22 -16.81
N TYR A 221 11.27 -30.07 -17.16
CA TYR A 221 11.22 -28.86 -16.33
C TYR A 221 9.76 -28.42 -16.09
N LEU A 222 8.96 -28.26 -17.14
CA LEU A 222 7.57 -27.80 -17.00
C LEU A 222 6.70 -28.78 -16.20
N ILE A 223 6.88 -30.08 -16.37
CA ILE A 223 6.15 -31.11 -15.61
C ILE A 223 6.55 -31.09 -14.14
N ARG A 224 7.85 -30.97 -13.83
CA ARG A 224 8.31 -30.86 -12.43
C ARG A 224 7.82 -29.57 -11.78
N MET A 225 7.79 -28.46 -12.52
CA MET A 225 7.16 -27.22 -12.04
C MET A 225 5.67 -27.42 -11.78
N ALA A 226 4.96 -28.17 -12.62
CA ALA A 226 3.55 -28.48 -12.38
C ALA A 226 3.31 -29.35 -11.14
N LEU A 227 4.17 -30.35 -10.92
CA LEU A 227 4.11 -31.26 -9.76
C LEU A 227 4.58 -30.64 -8.46
N LYS A 228 5.46 -29.63 -8.52
CA LYS A 228 5.85 -28.86 -7.32
C LYS A 228 4.65 -28.09 -6.76
N GLU A 229 3.81 -27.55 -7.65
CA GLU A 229 2.63 -26.76 -7.28
C GLU A 229 1.45 -27.67 -6.93
N ASP A 230 1.19 -28.71 -7.72
CA ASP A 230 0.17 -29.72 -7.45
C ASP A 230 0.81 -31.12 -7.41
N PRO A 231 1.31 -31.56 -6.24
CA PRO A 231 1.92 -32.88 -6.07
C PRO A 231 0.95 -34.04 -6.29
N LYS A 232 -0.36 -33.79 -6.34
CA LYS A 232 -1.38 -34.82 -6.55
C LYS A 232 -1.87 -34.87 -8.00
N ASN A 233 -1.39 -33.99 -8.88
CA ASN A 233 -1.80 -33.94 -10.28
C ASN A 233 -1.53 -35.28 -11.01
N SER A 234 -2.59 -36.03 -11.29
CA SER A 234 -2.47 -37.36 -11.89
C SER A 234 -1.97 -37.32 -13.33
N GLU A 235 -2.31 -36.29 -14.08
CA GLU A 235 -1.86 -36.09 -15.45
C GLU A 235 -0.37 -35.76 -15.51
N ALA A 236 0.11 -34.81 -14.71
CA ALA A 236 1.53 -34.46 -14.67
C ALA A 236 2.39 -35.66 -14.20
N LYS A 237 1.91 -36.49 -13.27
CA LYS A 237 2.59 -37.74 -12.88
C LYS A 237 2.71 -38.72 -14.04
N LYS A 238 1.63 -38.91 -14.82
CA LYS A 238 1.64 -39.76 -16.02
C LYS A 238 2.62 -39.24 -17.07
N LEU A 239 2.60 -37.93 -17.34
CA LEU A 239 3.52 -37.30 -18.28
C LEU A 239 4.98 -37.44 -17.83
N LEU A 240 5.27 -37.30 -16.54
CA LEU A 240 6.61 -37.50 -16.00
C LEU A 240 7.08 -38.95 -16.24
N SER A 241 6.24 -39.94 -15.94
CA SER A 241 6.57 -41.35 -16.16
C SER A 241 6.87 -41.65 -17.64
N GLN A 242 6.02 -41.16 -18.55
CA GLN A 242 6.24 -41.29 -20.00
C GLN A 242 7.55 -40.62 -20.46
N LEU A 243 7.82 -39.43 -19.93
CA LEU A 243 9.03 -38.66 -20.22
C LEU A 243 10.30 -39.38 -19.74
N GLU A 244 10.31 -39.89 -18.51
CA GLU A 244 11.48 -40.57 -17.95
C GLU A 244 11.77 -41.88 -18.69
N ALA A 245 10.73 -42.60 -19.16
CA ALA A 245 10.90 -43.76 -20.03
C ALA A 245 11.56 -43.38 -21.38
N LYS A 246 11.12 -42.28 -22.01
CA LYS A 246 11.75 -41.77 -23.25
C LYS A 246 13.20 -41.35 -23.03
N LEU A 247 13.48 -40.62 -21.94
CA LEU A 247 14.83 -40.19 -21.60
C LEU A 247 15.77 -41.37 -21.39
N LYS A 248 15.33 -42.39 -20.64
CA LYS A 248 16.11 -43.61 -20.44
C LYS A 248 16.48 -44.28 -21.76
N GLY A 249 15.54 -44.37 -22.71
CA GLY A 249 15.82 -44.90 -24.04
C GLY A 249 16.88 -44.10 -24.82
N HIS A 250 16.84 -42.76 -24.74
CA HIS A 250 17.84 -41.90 -25.38
C HIS A 250 19.22 -42.04 -24.72
N VAL A 251 19.27 -42.06 -23.39
CA VAL A 251 20.50 -42.30 -22.62
C VAL A 251 21.11 -43.64 -23.02
N ASP A 252 20.33 -44.71 -23.05
CA ASP A 252 20.82 -46.05 -23.45
C ASP A 252 21.33 -46.08 -24.90
N THR A 253 20.69 -45.31 -25.79
CA THR A 253 21.14 -45.17 -27.19
C THR A 253 22.48 -44.46 -27.30
N LEU A 254 22.63 -43.34 -26.59
CA LEU A 254 23.87 -42.56 -26.54
C LEU A 254 25.02 -43.35 -25.91
N LEU A 255 24.73 -44.11 -24.85
CA LEU A 255 25.71 -45.02 -24.25
C LEU A 255 26.21 -46.07 -25.24
N LYS A 256 25.30 -46.72 -25.97
CA LYS A 256 25.64 -47.72 -27.01
C LYS A 256 26.41 -47.10 -28.18
N ALA A 257 26.08 -45.88 -28.58
CA ALA A 257 26.80 -45.15 -29.63
C ALA A 257 28.24 -44.88 -29.19
N GLY A 258 28.45 -44.34 -27.98
CA GLY A 258 29.79 -44.13 -27.45
C GLY A 258 30.56 -45.45 -27.27
N ASP A 259 29.89 -46.55 -26.92
CA ASP A 259 30.52 -47.88 -26.84
C ASP A 259 30.96 -48.45 -28.19
N ARG A 260 30.33 -48.04 -29.30
CA ARG A 260 30.81 -48.38 -30.65
C ARG A 260 32.04 -47.55 -31.00
N LEU A 261 31.93 -46.22 -30.92
CA LEU A 261 33.03 -45.29 -31.20
C LEU A 261 34.30 -45.63 -30.40
N TYR A 262 34.13 -45.99 -29.12
CA TYR A 262 35.26 -46.40 -28.28
C TYR A 262 35.96 -47.66 -28.79
N ARG A 263 35.20 -48.66 -29.29
CA ARG A 263 35.76 -49.89 -29.86
C ARG A 263 36.44 -49.64 -31.20
N ASP A 264 35.94 -48.67 -31.96
CA ASP A 264 36.48 -48.29 -33.26
C ASP A 264 37.72 -47.36 -33.14
N GLY A 265 38.10 -47.00 -31.91
CA GLY A 265 39.26 -46.14 -31.62
C GLY A 265 38.96 -44.64 -31.66
N GLU A 266 37.73 -44.24 -31.94
CA GLU A 266 37.26 -42.84 -31.95
C GLU A 266 36.96 -42.36 -30.52
N ILE A 267 38.02 -42.14 -29.73
CA ILE A 267 37.88 -41.89 -28.29
C ILE A 267 37.22 -40.55 -27.97
N GLU A 268 37.54 -39.47 -28.71
CA GLU A 268 36.87 -38.17 -28.53
C GLU A 268 35.37 -38.26 -28.83
N GLY A 269 35.00 -38.94 -29.92
CA GLY A 269 33.61 -39.18 -30.31
C GLY A 269 32.85 -39.99 -29.25
N ALA A 270 33.48 -41.03 -28.72
CA ALA A 270 32.91 -41.83 -27.63
C ALA A 270 32.62 -40.99 -26.38
N LYS A 271 33.59 -40.15 -25.97
CA LYS A 271 33.46 -39.26 -24.82
C LYS A 271 32.32 -38.24 -25.02
N ALA A 272 32.20 -37.67 -26.22
CA ALA A 272 31.12 -36.74 -26.56
C ALA A 272 29.72 -37.39 -26.46
N ALA A 273 29.56 -38.60 -26.99
CA ALA A 273 28.31 -39.35 -26.91
C ALA A 273 27.89 -39.63 -25.45
N TRP A 274 28.83 -40.02 -24.59
CA TRP A 274 28.55 -40.23 -23.17
C TRP A 274 28.27 -38.94 -22.40
N HIS A 275 28.91 -37.82 -22.76
CA HIS A 275 28.56 -36.52 -22.20
C HIS A 275 27.12 -36.12 -22.57
N ALA A 276 26.69 -36.34 -23.81
CA ALA A 276 25.30 -36.11 -24.20
C ALA A 276 24.32 -36.96 -23.38
N ALA A 277 24.67 -38.23 -23.08
CA ALA A 277 23.89 -39.08 -22.20
C ALA A 277 23.79 -38.49 -20.77
N LEU A 278 24.91 -37.98 -20.24
CA LEU A 278 24.96 -37.35 -18.92
C LEU A 278 24.19 -36.03 -18.85
N THR A 279 24.10 -35.27 -19.95
CA THR A 279 23.23 -34.07 -20.02
C THR A 279 21.75 -34.45 -19.86
N MET A 280 21.35 -35.61 -20.39
CA MET A 280 19.98 -36.11 -20.28
C MET A 280 19.67 -36.68 -18.87
N ASP A 281 20.61 -37.45 -18.32
CA ASP A 281 20.56 -37.95 -16.95
C ASP A 281 21.89 -37.66 -16.22
N PRO A 282 21.97 -36.55 -15.46
CA PRO A 282 23.17 -36.18 -14.71
C PRO A 282 23.58 -37.20 -13.63
N SER A 283 22.68 -38.11 -13.26
CA SER A 283 22.91 -39.15 -12.26
C SER A 283 23.38 -40.49 -12.84
N ASP A 284 23.47 -40.63 -14.17
CA ASP A 284 23.87 -41.90 -14.80
C ASP A 284 25.35 -42.22 -14.53
N GLU A 285 25.58 -43.15 -13.60
CA GLU A 285 26.91 -43.61 -13.21
C GLU A 285 27.65 -44.38 -14.31
N ARG A 286 26.93 -44.96 -15.29
CA ARG A 286 27.53 -45.67 -16.43
C ARG A 286 28.23 -44.65 -17.33
N ALA A 287 27.55 -43.55 -17.65
CA ALA A 287 28.11 -42.44 -18.44
C ALA A 287 29.36 -41.86 -17.76
N LYS A 288 29.27 -41.52 -16.46
CA LYS A 288 30.41 -40.97 -15.69
C LYS A 288 31.65 -41.86 -15.73
N LYS A 289 31.49 -43.17 -15.50
CA LYS A 289 32.60 -44.14 -15.52
C LYS A 289 33.24 -44.25 -16.91
N LYS A 290 32.42 -44.28 -17.97
CA LYS A 290 32.90 -44.39 -19.36
C LYS A 290 33.66 -43.13 -19.79
N ILE A 291 33.15 -41.93 -19.46
CA ILE A 291 33.84 -40.64 -19.68
C ILE A 291 35.21 -40.64 -19.00
N LYS A 292 35.28 -41.05 -17.72
CA LYS A 292 36.54 -41.12 -16.97
C LYS A 292 37.55 -42.06 -17.64
N ARG A 293 37.09 -43.18 -18.20
CA ARG A 293 37.95 -44.12 -18.94
C ARG A 293 38.47 -43.52 -20.24
N ALA A 294 37.60 -42.92 -21.06
CA ALA A 294 38.04 -42.26 -22.30
C ALA A 294 39.03 -41.12 -22.03
N GLN A 295 38.83 -40.33 -20.96
CA GLN A 295 39.76 -39.28 -20.59
C GLN A 295 41.18 -39.83 -20.38
N LYS A 296 41.32 -40.91 -19.61
CA LYS A 296 42.63 -41.55 -19.39
C LYS A 296 43.30 -42.01 -20.69
N VAL A 297 42.52 -42.51 -21.65
CA VAL A 297 43.07 -42.94 -22.94
C VAL A 297 43.56 -41.74 -23.74
N LEU A 298 42.79 -40.65 -23.78
CA LEU A 298 43.18 -39.40 -24.45
C LEU A 298 44.44 -38.80 -23.82
N ASP A 299 44.52 -38.73 -22.49
CA ASP A 299 45.68 -38.21 -21.76
C ASP A 299 46.95 -39.01 -22.13
N ASN A 300 46.84 -40.34 -22.17
CA ASN A 300 47.94 -41.22 -22.58
C ASN A 300 48.34 -40.96 -24.04
N LEU A 301 47.38 -40.87 -24.97
CA LEU A 301 47.65 -40.59 -26.38
C LEU A 301 48.30 -39.22 -26.59
N GLU A 302 47.92 -38.21 -25.81
CA GLU A 302 48.54 -36.88 -25.85
C GLU A 302 49.98 -36.92 -25.33
N SER A 303 50.24 -37.64 -24.25
CA SER A 303 51.59 -37.80 -23.70
C SER A 303 52.56 -38.48 -24.68
N LEU A 304 52.04 -39.36 -25.54
CA LEU A 304 52.83 -40.04 -26.59
C LEU A 304 53.08 -39.16 -27.82
N LYS A 305 52.34 -38.06 -28.00
CA LYS A 305 52.45 -37.15 -29.16
C LYS A 305 53.37 -35.95 -28.92
N LYS A 306 53.80 -35.68 -27.68
CA LYS A 306 54.80 -34.65 -27.38
C LYS A 306 56.20 -35.27 -27.55
N PRO A 307 56.97 -34.94 -28.61
CA PRO A 307 58.38 -35.27 -28.63
C PRO A 307 59.09 -34.44 -27.54
N GLU A 308 60.09 -35.03 -26.89
CA GLU A 308 61.03 -34.31 -26.02
C GLU A 308 61.71 -33.14 -26.74
#